data_AF-A0A3R6ZIB7-F1
#
_entry.id   AF-A0A3R6ZIB7-F1
#
_cell.length_a   1.000
_cell.length_b   1.000
_cell.length_c   1.000
_cell.angle_alpha   90.00
_cell.angle_beta   90.00
_cell.angle_gamma   90.00
#
_symmetry.space_group_name_H-M   'P 1'
#
loop_
_entity.id
_entity.type
_entity.pdbx_description
1 polymer ?
#
loop_
_entity_poly.entity_id
_entity_poly.type
_entity_poly.pdbx_seq_one_letter_code
_entity_poly.pdbx_strand_id
1 'polypeptide(L)'
;ETNPANQSGLVAYFERDQAVEVLELELDSEEMYTSKKHFVDPIAKYMEQGGKPYNFHPTPDEVDAAKKELDAQLAAEAEAELKRQADAMEKDLMDKQSRAMSEKARLEIIQREEMDILEARSKPLRAYLMETVIPVLTEGMLEVVKVQPDDPIDYLADFLFRKGQHYVG
;
A
#
# COMPACT_ATOMS: atom_id res chain seq x y z
N GLU A 1 -4.10 -80.57 8.45
CA GLU A 1 -3.18 -81.70 8.21
C GLU A 1 -2.45 -81.41 6.91
N THR A 2 -1.12 -81.50 6.86
CA THR A 2 -0.32 -81.12 5.68
C THR A 2 -0.46 -82.16 4.57
N ASN A 3 -1.11 -81.77 3.46
CA ASN A 3 -1.24 -82.59 2.25
C ASN A 3 0.14 -82.73 1.55
N PRO A 4 0.69 -83.96 1.38
CA PRO A 4 2.05 -84.19 0.88
C PRO A 4 2.28 -83.82 -0.60
N ALA A 5 1.26 -83.39 -1.34
CA ALA A 5 1.37 -83.01 -2.75
C ALA A 5 1.88 -81.56 -3.00
N ASN A 6 1.97 -80.71 -1.97
CA ASN A 6 2.24 -79.27 -2.14
C ASN A 6 3.74 -78.89 -2.02
N GLN A 7 4.66 -79.86 -2.08
CA GLN A 7 6.10 -79.62 -1.84
C GLN A 7 6.83 -78.82 -2.93
N SER A 8 6.19 -78.61 -4.09
CA SER A 8 6.71 -77.81 -5.22
C SER A 8 5.67 -76.86 -5.81
N GLY A 9 4.60 -76.57 -5.06
CA GLY A 9 3.46 -75.77 -5.52
C GLY A 9 3.66 -74.26 -5.32
N LEU A 10 2.72 -73.48 -5.85
CA LEU A 10 2.72 -72.02 -5.76
C LEU A 10 2.74 -71.52 -4.29
N VAL A 11 2.08 -72.26 -3.38
CA VAL A 11 2.06 -71.96 -1.94
C VAL A 11 3.46 -72.05 -1.34
N ALA A 12 4.18 -73.16 -1.61
CA ALA A 12 5.54 -73.36 -1.11
C ALA A 12 6.54 -72.32 -1.64
N TYR A 13 6.34 -71.82 -2.86
CA TYR A 13 7.14 -70.71 -3.41
C TYR A 13 6.97 -69.42 -2.60
N PHE A 14 5.73 -69.03 -2.29
CA PHE A 14 5.47 -67.81 -1.52
C PHE A 14 5.94 -67.92 -0.07
N GLU A 15 5.73 -69.06 0.58
CA GLU A 15 6.11 -69.25 1.99
C GLU A 15 7.63 -69.38 2.16
N ARG A 16 8.30 -70.18 1.32
CA ARG A 16 9.73 -70.51 1.51
C ARG A 16 10.68 -69.56 0.79
N ASP A 17 10.38 -69.22 -0.46
CA ASP A 17 11.31 -68.48 -1.32
C ASP A 17 11.06 -66.97 -1.28
N GLN A 18 9.86 -66.53 -0.87
CA GLN A 18 9.52 -65.11 -0.70
C GLN A 18 9.24 -64.70 0.76
N ALA A 19 9.20 -65.66 1.70
CA ALA A 19 8.91 -65.42 3.12
C ALA A 19 7.59 -64.64 3.35
N VAL A 20 6.59 -64.89 2.50
CA VAL A 20 5.27 -64.28 2.58
C VAL A 20 4.31 -65.25 3.25
N GLU A 21 3.55 -64.76 4.22
CA GLU A 21 2.49 -65.54 4.87
C GLU A 21 1.34 -65.77 3.88
N VAL A 22 0.88 -67.02 3.76
CA VAL A 22 -0.17 -67.43 2.83
C VAL A 22 -1.39 -67.93 3.59
N LEU A 23 -2.57 -67.38 3.26
CA LEU A 23 -3.85 -67.91 3.73
C LEU A 23 -4.35 -68.98 2.74
N GLU A 24 -4.37 -70.23 3.19
CA GLU A 24 -4.96 -71.34 2.42
C GLU A 24 -6.42 -71.57 2.84
N LEU A 25 -7.33 -71.62 1.86
CA LEU A 25 -8.76 -71.89 2.06
C LEU A 25 -9.16 -73.12 1.24
N GLU A 26 -9.68 -74.15 1.91
CA GLU A 26 -10.23 -75.34 1.27
C GLU A 26 -11.69 -75.07 0.89
N LEU A 27 -11.96 -74.96 -0.41
CA LEU A 27 -13.28 -74.63 -0.97
C LEU A 27 -13.67 -75.71 -1.99
N ASP A 28 -14.20 -76.83 -1.49
CA ASP A 28 -14.46 -78.03 -2.30
C ASP A 28 -15.81 -78.01 -3.05
N SER A 29 -16.62 -76.95 -2.87
CA SER A 29 -17.93 -76.82 -3.50
C SER A 29 -18.25 -75.38 -3.90
N GLU A 30 -19.05 -75.21 -4.94
CA GLU A 30 -19.40 -73.89 -5.49
C GLU A 30 -20.14 -72.99 -4.47
N GLU A 31 -20.93 -73.60 -3.58
CA GLU A 31 -21.62 -72.91 -2.50
C GLU A 31 -20.67 -72.27 -1.47
N MET A 32 -19.46 -72.81 -1.29
CA MET A 32 -18.48 -72.28 -0.35
C MET A 32 -17.86 -70.95 -0.80
N TYR A 33 -17.74 -70.71 -2.12
CA TYR A 33 -17.22 -69.45 -2.67
C TYR A 33 -18.15 -68.26 -2.44
N THR A 34 -19.45 -68.52 -2.31
CA THR A 34 -20.45 -67.48 -2.02
C THR A 34 -20.78 -67.38 -0.53
N SER A 35 -20.35 -68.37 0.26
CA SER A 35 -20.58 -68.41 1.70
C SER A 35 -19.68 -67.42 2.43
N LYS A 36 -20.30 -66.46 3.11
CA LYS A 36 -19.60 -65.49 3.95
C LYS A 36 -18.72 -66.17 5.00
N LYS A 37 -19.20 -67.26 5.60
CA LYS A 37 -18.51 -67.99 6.67
C LYS A 37 -17.23 -68.70 6.21
N HIS A 38 -17.22 -69.22 4.98
CA HIS A 38 -16.14 -70.06 4.46
C HIS A 38 -15.16 -69.28 3.58
N PHE A 39 -15.60 -68.20 2.95
CA PHE A 39 -14.76 -67.38 2.08
C PHE A 39 -14.42 -66.01 2.69
N VAL A 40 -15.44 -65.19 2.98
CA VAL A 40 -15.24 -63.78 3.35
C VAL A 40 -14.68 -63.62 4.77
N ASP A 41 -15.27 -64.29 5.77
CA ASP A 41 -14.90 -64.14 7.17
C ASP A 41 -13.46 -64.60 7.47
N PRO A 42 -12.96 -65.72 6.91
CA PRO A 42 -11.54 -66.10 7.06
C PRO A 42 -10.57 -65.09 6.44
N ILE A 43 -10.89 -64.54 5.26
CA ILE A 43 -10.07 -63.51 4.60
C ILE A 43 -10.05 -62.24 5.44
N ALA A 44 -11.21 -61.77 5.91
CA ALA A 44 -11.30 -60.58 6.76
C ALA A 44 -10.49 -60.75 8.05
N LYS A 45 -10.65 -61.90 8.72
CA LYS A 45 -9.92 -62.21 9.95
C LYS A 45 -8.41 -62.29 9.73
N TYR A 46 -7.95 -62.75 8.56
CA TYR A 46 -6.54 -62.77 8.19
C TYR A 46 -5.99 -61.36 7.93
N MET A 47 -6.72 -60.54 7.17
CA MET A 47 -6.34 -59.15 6.92
C MET A 47 -6.25 -58.31 8.20
N GLU A 48 -7.12 -58.55 9.17
CA GLU A 48 -7.14 -57.84 10.45
C GLU A 48 -6.01 -58.26 11.41
N GLN A 49 -5.41 -59.44 11.22
CA GLN A 49 -4.25 -59.88 12.03
C GLN A 49 -2.98 -59.08 11.70
N GLY A 50 -2.88 -58.53 10.49
CA GLY A 50 -1.73 -57.75 10.02
C GLY A 50 -1.55 -56.35 10.65
N GLY A 51 -2.39 -55.99 11.62
CA GLY A 51 -2.33 -54.69 12.31
C GLY A 51 -3.21 -53.61 11.69
N LYS A 52 -3.09 -52.37 12.20
CA LYS A 52 -3.88 -51.24 11.67
C LYS A 52 -3.45 -50.93 10.23
N PRO A 53 -4.39 -50.77 9.28
CA PRO A 53 -4.08 -50.35 7.92
C PRO A 53 -3.23 -49.08 7.92
N TYR A 54 -2.12 -49.08 7.18
CA TYR A 54 -1.32 -47.87 6.93
C TYR A 54 -2.07 -47.01 5.91
N ASN A 55 -2.82 -46.04 6.41
CA ASN A 55 -3.45 -45.04 5.57
C ASN A 55 -2.38 -44.07 5.05
N PHE A 56 -2.11 -44.09 3.74
CA PHE A 56 -1.15 -43.20 3.07
C PHE A 56 -1.65 -41.77 2.85
N HIS A 57 -2.69 -41.35 3.56
CA HIS A 57 -3.21 -39.99 3.50
C HIS A 57 -2.83 -39.24 4.79
N PRO A 58 -2.54 -37.93 4.70
CA PRO A 58 -2.30 -37.10 5.87
C PRO A 58 -3.45 -37.27 6.88
N THR A 59 -3.10 -37.28 8.15
CA THR A 59 -4.09 -37.29 9.23
C THR A 59 -4.85 -35.95 9.23
N PRO A 60 -6.10 -35.92 9.72
CA PRO A 60 -6.84 -34.66 9.87
C PRO A 60 -6.06 -33.59 10.65
N ASP A 61 -5.32 -34.00 11.68
CA ASP A 61 -4.50 -33.10 12.49
C ASP A 61 -3.32 -32.51 11.68
N GLU A 62 -2.68 -33.29 10.81
CA GLU A 62 -1.63 -32.80 9.92
C GLU A 62 -2.17 -31.82 8.86
N VAL A 63 -3.38 -32.08 8.34
CA VAL A 63 -4.05 -31.16 7.40
C VAL A 63 -4.38 -29.83 8.09
N ASP A 64 -4.90 -29.87 9.31
CA ASP A 64 -5.23 -28.67 10.08
C ASP A 64 -3.98 -27.89 10.49
N ALA A 65 -2.89 -28.58 10.85
CA ALA A 65 -1.60 -27.95 11.14
C ALA A 65 -1.03 -27.24 9.90
N ALA A 66 -1.02 -27.93 8.74
CA ALA A 66 -0.55 -27.35 7.48
C ALA A 66 -1.39 -26.14 7.06
N LYS A 67 -2.71 -26.20 7.26
CA LYS A 67 -3.60 -25.08 6.96
C LYS A 67 -3.34 -23.87 7.87
N LYS A 68 -3.17 -24.08 9.17
CA LYS A 68 -2.81 -23.00 10.12
C LYS A 68 -1.47 -22.37 9.77
N GLU A 69 -0.49 -23.17 9.37
CA GLU A 69 0.81 -22.67 8.95
C GLU A 69 0.72 -21.81 7.68
N LEU A 70 -0.04 -22.28 6.68
CA LEU A 70 -0.31 -21.51 5.47
C LEU A 70 -1.03 -20.19 5.79
N ASP A 71 -2.08 -20.24 6.61
CA ASP A 71 -2.83 -19.04 7.01
C ASP A 71 -1.95 -18.05 7.78
N ALA A 72 -1.06 -18.54 8.65
CA ALA A 72 -0.09 -17.71 9.37
C ALA A 72 0.95 -17.08 8.44
N GLN A 73 1.45 -17.82 7.45
CA GLN A 73 2.37 -17.31 6.43
C GLN A 73 1.69 -16.21 5.59
N LEU A 74 0.46 -16.45 5.13
CA LEU A 74 -0.31 -15.47 4.37
C LEU A 74 -0.61 -14.21 5.20
N ALA A 75 -0.95 -14.36 6.48
CA ALA A 75 -1.16 -13.22 7.38
C ALA A 75 0.13 -12.40 7.58
N ALA A 76 1.26 -13.07 7.80
CA ALA A 76 2.55 -12.41 7.95
C ALA A 76 2.99 -11.69 6.67
N GLU A 77 2.76 -12.29 5.49
CA GLU A 77 3.04 -11.67 4.20
C GLU A 77 2.14 -10.44 3.95
N ALA A 78 0.84 -10.55 4.26
CA ALA A 78 -0.10 -9.43 4.14
C ALA A 78 0.27 -8.25 5.07
N GLU A 79 0.69 -8.53 6.31
CA GLU A 79 1.15 -7.50 7.24
C GLU A 79 2.46 -6.85 6.77
N ALA A 80 3.41 -7.65 6.27
CA ALA A 80 4.66 -7.14 5.71
C ALA A 80 4.41 -6.27 4.46
N GLU A 81 3.45 -6.65 3.62
CA GLU A 81 3.06 -5.87 2.45
C GLU A 81 2.39 -4.54 2.84
N LEU A 82 1.46 -4.57 3.80
CA LEU A 82 0.82 -3.36 4.32
C LEU A 82 1.86 -2.39 4.90
N LYS A 83 2.85 -2.92 5.64
CA LYS A 83 3.94 -2.11 6.19
C LYS A 83 4.81 -1.52 5.07
N ARG A 84 5.21 -2.30 4.07
CA ARG A 84 5.96 -1.79 2.90
C ARG A 84 5.20 -0.70 2.16
N GLN A 85 3.89 -0.84 2.00
CA GLN A 85 3.06 0.17 1.37
C GLN A 85 2.96 1.44 2.22
N ALA A 86 2.78 1.31 3.53
CA ALA A 86 2.76 2.45 4.45
C ALA A 86 4.09 3.22 4.44
N ASP A 87 5.23 2.52 4.54
CA ASP A 87 6.56 3.11 4.49
C ASP A 87 6.83 3.81 3.14
N ALA A 88 6.37 3.21 2.03
CA ALA A 88 6.48 3.80 0.70
C ALA A 88 5.62 5.07 0.55
N MET A 89 4.38 5.07 1.07
CA MET A 89 3.51 6.24 1.07
C MET A 89 4.07 7.37 1.93
N GLU A 90 4.61 7.06 3.11
CA GLU A 90 5.22 8.04 4.00
C GLU A 90 6.43 8.71 3.33
N LYS A 91 7.30 7.91 2.70
CA LYS A 91 8.46 8.42 1.97
C LYS A 91 8.04 9.33 0.80
N ASP A 92 7.06 8.91 0.00
CA ASP A 92 6.54 9.73 -1.11
C ASP A 92 5.94 11.06 -0.61
N LEU A 93 5.21 11.03 0.51
CA LEU A 93 4.68 12.24 1.14
C LEU A 93 5.80 13.18 1.61
N MET A 94 6.82 12.65 2.28
CA MET A 94 7.99 13.42 2.70
C MET A 94 8.73 14.04 1.51
N ASP A 95 8.97 13.26 0.44
CA ASP A 95 9.64 13.74 -0.76
C ASP A 95 8.83 14.84 -1.45
N LYS A 96 7.51 14.68 -1.55
CA LYS A 96 6.61 15.72 -2.07
C LYS A 96 6.63 16.99 -1.23
N GLN A 97 6.57 16.86 0.09
CA GLN A 97 6.61 18.00 1.00
C GLN A 97 7.95 18.74 0.91
N SER A 98 9.07 18.01 0.86
CA SER A 98 10.41 18.58 0.69
C SER A 98 10.53 19.37 -0.63
N ARG A 99 10.06 18.80 -1.74
CA ARG A 99 10.04 19.48 -3.04
C ARG A 99 9.18 20.74 -3.02
N ALA A 100 7.97 20.66 -2.45
CA ALA A 100 7.07 21.80 -2.34
C ALA A 100 7.67 22.93 -1.47
N MET A 101 8.33 22.58 -0.36
CA MET A 101 9.01 23.55 0.49
C MET A 101 10.19 24.23 -0.23
N SER A 102 10.99 23.47 -0.98
CA SER A 102 12.09 24.01 -1.77
C SER A 102 11.60 24.93 -2.88
N GLU A 103 10.53 24.54 -3.59
CA GLU A 103 9.91 25.36 -4.63
C GLU A 103 9.33 26.65 -4.04
N LYS A 104 8.63 26.57 -2.91
CA LYS A 104 8.10 27.74 -2.21
C LYS A 104 9.22 28.71 -1.82
N ALA A 105 10.30 28.22 -1.22
CA ALA A 105 11.44 29.04 -0.86
C ALA A 105 12.08 29.72 -2.09
N ARG A 106 12.18 29.00 -3.20
CA ARG A 106 12.69 29.56 -4.46
C ARG A 106 11.77 30.66 -5.00
N LEU A 107 10.46 30.46 -4.97
CA LEU A 107 9.48 31.46 -5.40
C LEU A 107 9.49 32.71 -4.52
N GLU A 108 9.68 32.55 -3.21
CA GLU A 108 9.81 33.67 -2.27
C GLU A 108 11.05 34.54 -2.57
N ILE A 109 12.17 33.91 -2.95
CA ILE A 109 13.38 34.63 -3.38
C ILE A 109 13.08 35.44 -4.65
N ILE A 110 12.49 34.81 -5.66
CA ILE A 110 12.16 35.47 -6.94
C ILE A 110 11.21 36.65 -6.69
N GLN A 111 10.15 36.47 -5.90
CA GLN A 111 9.20 37.55 -5.59
C GLN A 111 9.87 38.73 -4.89
N ARG A 112 10.82 38.46 -3.98
CA ARG A 112 11.58 39.52 -3.32
C ARG A 112 12.45 40.28 -4.30
N GLU A 113 13.19 39.56 -5.15
CA GLU A 113 14.03 40.17 -6.19
C GLU A 113 13.20 41.01 -7.18
N GLU A 114 12.05 40.50 -7.61
CA GLU A 114 11.12 41.23 -8.48
C GLU A 114 10.60 42.51 -7.82
N MET A 115 10.26 42.44 -6.53
CA MET A 115 9.81 43.60 -5.75
C MET A 115 10.93 44.63 -5.61
N ASP A 116 12.16 44.20 -5.31
CA ASP A 116 13.33 45.07 -5.20
C ASP A 116 13.64 45.78 -6.53
N ILE A 117 13.54 45.06 -7.66
CA ILE A 117 13.69 45.63 -9.01
C ILE A 117 12.59 46.67 -9.27
N LEU A 118 11.34 46.38 -8.92
CA LEU A 118 10.22 47.30 -9.10
C LEU A 118 10.39 48.56 -8.23
N GLU A 119 10.85 48.40 -6.99
CA GLU A 119 11.15 49.51 -6.10
C GLU A 119 12.27 50.38 -6.69
N ALA A 120 13.37 49.76 -7.13
CA ALA A 120 14.49 50.47 -7.75
C ALA A 120 14.05 51.25 -9.00
N ARG A 121 13.19 50.68 -9.85
CA ARG A 121 12.64 51.35 -11.04
C ARG A 121 11.68 52.48 -10.69
N SER A 122 10.90 52.35 -9.61
CA SER A 122 9.96 53.39 -9.17
C SER A 122 10.62 54.50 -8.36
N LYS A 123 11.82 54.27 -7.83
CA LYS A 123 12.55 55.22 -6.98
C LYS A 123 12.74 56.61 -7.61
N PRO A 124 13.16 56.77 -8.88
CA PRO A 124 13.31 58.08 -9.51
C PRO A 124 11.97 58.84 -9.62
N LEU A 125 10.90 58.14 -10.01
CA LEU A 125 9.56 58.73 -10.10
C LEU A 125 9.05 59.15 -8.72
N ARG A 126 9.20 58.29 -7.70
CA ARG A 126 8.79 58.60 -6.33
C ARG A 126 9.57 59.81 -5.78
N ALA A 127 10.88 59.88 -6.02
CA ALA A 127 11.69 61.03 -5.64
C ALA A 127 11.21 62.31 -6.33
N TYR A 128 10.99 62.26 -7.65
CA TYR A 128 10.45 63.39 -8.41
C TYR A 128 9.10 63.87 -7.88
N LEU A 129 8.17 62.96 -7.60
CA LEU A 129 6.86 63.29 -7.04
C LEU A 129 7.00 63.90 -5.64
N MET A 130 7.83 63.31 -4.76
CA MET A 130 8.08 63.81 -3.41
C MET A 130 8.72 65.21 -3.39
N GLU A 131 9.62 65.50 -4.32
CA GLU A 131 10.30 66.78 -4.41
C GLU A 131 9.45 67.86 -5.09
N THR A 132 8.70 67.50 -6.14
CA THR A 132 8.07 68.48 -7.03
C THR A 132 6.58 68.64 -6.77
N VAL A 133 5.85 67.53 -6.64
CA VAL A 133 4.37 67.54 -6.68
C VAL A 133 3.77 67.49 -5.28
N ILE A 134 4.30 66.63 -4.41
CA ILE A 134 3.75 66.38 -3.07
C ILE A 134 3.73 67.64 -2.18
N PRO A 135 4.76 68.51 -2.14
CA PRO A 135 4.73 69.68 -1.27
C PRO A 135 3.60 70.65 -1.65
N VAL A 136 3.48 70.98 -2.94
CA VAL A 136 2.45 71.90 -3.45
C VAL A 136 1.05 71.30 -3.32
N LEU A 137 0.91 70.00 -3.58
CA LEU A 137 -0.36 69.29 -3.40
C LEU A 137 -0.79 69.27 -1.93
N THR A 138 0.14 69.04 -1.00
CA THR A 138 -0.14 69.04 0.44
C THR A 138 -0.63 70.41 0.91
N GLU A 139 0.02 71.50 0.48
CA GLU A 139 -0.43 72.86 0.76
C GLU A 139 -1.85 73.12 0.23
N GLY A 140 -2.13 72.71 -1.02
CA GLY A 140 -3.44 72.88 -1.62
C GLY A 140 -4.53 72.09 -0.91
N MET A 141 -4.24 70.84 -0.52
CA MET A 141 -5.15 70.01 0.24
C MET A 141 -5.46 70.60 1.62
N LEU A 142 -4.47 71.20 2.29
CA LEU A 142 -4.68 71.89 3.57
C LEU A 142 -5.59 73.12 3.41
N GLU A 143 -5.43 73.89 2.33
CA GLU A 143 -6.31 75.04 2.04
C GLU A 143 -7.74 74.60 1.68
N VAL A 144 -7.92 73.50 0.95
CA VAL A 144 -9.25 72.92 0.70
C VAL A 144 -9.94 72.55 2.02
N VAL A 145 -9.24 71.88 2.94
CA VAL A 145 -9.78 71.48 4.24
C VAL A 145 -10.20 72.69 5.08
N LYS A 146 -9.46 73.79 4.96
CA LYS A 146 -9.72 75.04 5.68
C LYS A 146 -10.88 75.85 5.11
N VAL A 147 -10.98 75.95 3.79
CA VAL A 147 -12.00 76.76 3.10
C VAL A 147 -13.32 76.01 2.96
N GLN A 148 -13.28 74.68 2.88
CA GLN A 148 -14.44 73.81 2.63
C GLN A 148 -15.32 74.34 1.48
N PRO A 149 -14.76 74.50 0.27
CA PRO A 149 -15.53 74.95 -0.88
C PRO A 149 -16.59 73.92 -1.30
N ASP A 150 -17.63 74.39 -1.98
CA ASP A 150 -18.71 73.53 -2.49
C ASP A 150 -18.19 72.47 -3.50
N ASP A 151 -17.15 72.81 -4.29
CA ASP A 151 -16.41 71.88 -5.13
C ASP A 151 -14.91 71.85 -4.75
N PRO A 152 -14.47 70.85 -3.96
CA PRO A 152 -13.08 70.74 -3.51
C PRO A 152 -12.10 70.32 -4.60
N ILE A 153 -12.58 69.64 -5.66
CA ILE A 153 -11.71 69.17 -6.74
C ILE A 153 -11.36 70.35 -7.65
N ASP A 154 -12.37 71.12 -8.07
CA ASP A 154 -12.17 72.28 -8.94
C ASP A 154 -11.34 73.35 -8.21
N TYR A 155 -11.63 73.61 -6.93
CA TYR A 155 -10.84 74.54 -6.11
C TYR A 155 -9.37 74.12 -5.97
N LEU A 156 -9.09 72.83 -5.78
CA LEU A 156 -7.72 72.32 -5.70
C LEU A 156 -6.99 72.45 -7.04
N ALA A 157 -7.66 72.15 -8.16
CA ALA A 157 -7.08 72.31 -9.49
C ALA A 157 -6.69 73.78 -9.73
N ASP A 158 -7.60 74.71 -9.43
CA ASP A 158 -7.37 76.14 -9.50
C ASP A 158 -6.18 76.60 -8.65
N PHE A 159 -6.09 76.09 -7.41
CA PHE A 159 -4.97 76.36 -6.51
C PHE A 159 -3.64 75.89 -7.09
N LEU A 160 -3.59 74.66 -7.62
CA LEU A 160 -2.41 74.07 -8.23
C LEU A 160 -1.99 74.83 -9.50
N PHE A 161 -2.94 75.23 -10.35
CA PHE A 161 -2.65 76.04 -11.54
C PHE A 161 -2.02 77.38 -11.18
N ARG A 162 -2.56 78.08 -10.16
CA ARG A 162 -2.01 79.36 -9.69
C ARG A 162 -0.59 79.19 -9.14
N LYS A 163 -0.36 78.16 -8.31
CA LYS A 163 0.98 77.87 -7.75
C LYS A 163 1.98 77.44 -8.82
N GLY A 164 1.56 76.66 -9.82
CA GLY A 164 2.40 76.22 -10.93
C GLY A 164 2.87 77.36 -11.84
N GLN A 165 2.02 78.37 -12.07
CA GLN A 165 2.40 79.58 -12.82
C GLN A 165 3.48 80.42 -12.12
N HIS A 166 3.54 80.37 -10.79
CA HIS A 166 4.57 81.04 -9.99
C HIS A 166 5.90 80.24 -9.90
N TYR A 167 5.92 78.97 -10.31
CA TYR A 167 7.10 78.08 -10.25
C TYR A 167 7.98 78.12 -11.50
N VAL A 168 7.60 78.88 -12.53
CA VAL A 168 8.40 79.08 -13.75
C VAL A 168 9.35 80.26 -13.52
N GLY A 169 10.48 79.99 -12.87
CA GLY A 169 11.56 80.95 -12.59
C GLY A 169 12.86 80.24 -12.22
#